data_AF-A0A417QRH3-F1
#
_entry.id   AF-A0A417QRH3-F1
#
_cell.length_a   1.000
_cell.length_b   1.000
_cell.length_c   1.000
_cell.angle_alpha   90.00
_cell.angle_beta   90.00
_cell.angle_gamma   90.00
#
_symmetry.space_group_name_H-M   'P 1'
#
loop_
_entity.id
_entity.type
_entity.pdbx_description
1 polymer ?
#
loop_
_entity_poly.entity_id
_entity_poly.type
_entity_poly.pdbx_seq_one_letter_code
_entity_poly.pdbx_strand_id
1 'polypeptide(L)'
;MKLTKENEKIMRKAKRYIRTFPLSTEEIRQIEEDITGMALESQERGEDFMEVIGKPIREFCEDLVYSIGGMQALGGRKLLRISGIYFQLYGLLPISMGLVAVFGGLSATEIIYYNIFAAYAFFMGYYAEHGCNTPEKGNKILALGLIFLIFIAGNDIYNAIMSIDSPIETGDCIIFLFGLILDYPMTLIYIIGARRNRAHSPNEI
;
A
#
# COMPACT_ATOMS: atom_id res chain seq x y z
N MET A 1 20.23 28.72 22.29
CA MET A 1 20.28 29.27 20.92
C MET A 1 18.90 29.16 20.28
N LYS A 2 18.48 30.09 19.40
CA LYS A 2 17.19 30.01 18.69
C LYS A 2 17.44 29.59 17.23
N LEU A 3 16.55 28.77 16.68
CA LEU A 3 16.60 28.35 15.28
C LEU A 3 16.42 29.55 14.34
N THR A 4 17.08 29.51 13.19
CA THR A 4 16.79 30.41 12.07
C THR A 4 15.37 30.21 11.55
N LYS A 5 14.83 31.21 10.83
CA LYS A 5 13.49 31.11 10.20
C LYS A 5 13.40 29.94 9.20
N GLU A 6 14.50 29.65 8.50
CA GLU A 6 14.61 28.52 7.57
C GLU A 6 14.49 27.18 8.32
N ASN A 7 15.33 26.97 9.34
CA ASN A 7 15.30 25.73 10.13
C ASN A 7 13.98 25.58 10.88
N GLU A 8 13.38 26.67 11.36
CA GLU A 8 12.06 26.66 12.00
C GLU A 8 10.94 26.20 11.05
N LYS A 9 11.03 26.53 9.75
CA LYS A 9 10.08 26.06 8.73
C LYS A 9 10.25 24.56 8.47
N ILE A 10 11.48 24.07 8.41
CA ILE A 10 11.80 22.65 8.26
C ILE A 10 11.31 21.87 9.49
N MET A 11 11.61 22.36 10.69
CA MET A 11 11.15 21.78 11.95
C MET A 11 9.62 21.70 12.03
N ARG A 12 8.90 22.73 11.62
CA ARG A 12 7.43 22.68 11.60
C ARG A 12 6.89 21.56 10.69
N LYS A 13 7.53 21.33 9.53
CA LYS A 13 7.16 20.22 8.64
C LYS A 13 7.45 18.86 9.28
N ALA A 14 8.63 18.70 9.89
CA ALA A 14 9.03 17.48 10.59
C ALA A 14 8.05 17.15 11.72
N LYS A 15 7.81 18.10 12.64
CA LYS A 15 6.88 17.93 13.77
C LYS A 15 5.47 17.57 13.33
N ARG A 16 4.95 18.26 12.30
CA ARG A 16 3.63 17.94 11.73
C ARG A 16 3.59 16.51 11.18
N TYR A 17 4.68 16.06 10.57
CA TYR A 17 4.77 14.73 9.98
C TYR A 17 4.88 13.62 11.03
N ILE A 18 5.75 13.78 12.03
CA ILE A 18 5.94 12.80 13.12
C ILE A 18 4.64 12.56 13.90
N ARG A 19 3.85 13.61 14.14
CA ARG A 19 2.54 13.50 14.80
C ARG A 19 1.49 12.71 14.03
N THR A 20 1.76 12.33 12.78
CA THR A 20 0.87 11.42 12.04
C THR A 20 1.08 9.96 12.43
N PHE A 21 2.22 9.63 13.03
CA PHE A 21 2.54 8.28 13.48
C PHE A 21 1.86 7.98 14.83
N PRO A 22 1.46 6.72 15.09
CA PRO A 22 0.80 6.31 16.34
C PRO A 22 1.84 6.10 17.45
N LEU A 23 2.67 7.11 17.68
CA LEU A 23 3.68 7.16 18.74
C LEU A 23 3.07 7.73 20.02
N SER A 24 3.61 7.32 21.17
CA SER A 24 3.33 7.97 22.43
C SER A 24 3.87 9.41 22.43
N THR A 25 3.29 10.26 23.30
CA THR A 25 3.75 11.65 23.46
C THR A 25 5.24 11.73 23.80
N GLU A 26 5.77 10.74 24.53
CA GLU A 26 7.17 10.70 24.94
C GLU A 26 8.10 10.35 23.78
N GLU A 27 7.75 9.36 22.95
CA GLU A 27 8.51 9.04 21.73
C GLU A 27 8.50 10.21 20.74
N ILE A 28 7.35 10.89 20.59
CA ILE A 28 7.26 12.11 19.76
C ILE A 28 8.20 13.18 20.32
N ARG A 29 8.23 13.38 21.65
CA ARG A 29 9.11 14.37 22.29
C ARG A 29 10.58 14.06 22.03
N GLN A 30 10.99 12.80 22.16
CA GLN A 30 12.37 12.37 21.89
C GLN A 30 12.76 12.65 20.43
N ILE A 31 11.93 12.27 19.46
CA ILE A 31 12.20 12.57 18.05
C ILE A 31 12.25 14.09 17.80
N GLU A 32 11.32 14.85 18.38
CA GLU A 32 11.33 16.31 18.23
C GLU A 32 12.62 16.93 18.81
N GLU A 33 13.15 16.41 19.92
CA GLU A 33 14.39 16.85 20.55
C GLU A 33 15.62 16.49 19.73
N ASP A 34 15.72 15.27 19.21
CA ASP A 34 16.85 14.83 18.38
C ASP A 34 16.99 15.68 17.11
N ILE A 35 15.88 15.90 16.39
CA ILE A 35 15.89 16.74 15.18
C ILE A 35 16.23 18.19 15.53
N THR A 36 15.74 18.68 16.67
CA THR A 36 16.05 20.05 17.13
C THR A 36 17.54 20.17 17.49
N GLY A 37 18.12 19.16 18.12
CA GLY A 37 19.55 19.10 18.43
C GLY A 37 20.41 19.19 17.18
N MET A 38 20.13 18.34 16.17
CA MET A 38 20.84 18.36 14.89
C MET A 38 20.69 19.70 14.13
N ALA A 39 19.51 20.30 14.18
CA ALA A 39 19.26 21.61 13.55
C ALA A 39 20.00 22.76 14.25
N LEU A 40 20.23 22.66 15.56
CA LEU A 40 21.02 23.63 16.31
C LEU A 40 22.52 23.43 16.08
N GLU A 41 23.00 22.19 16.10
CA GLU A 41 24.42 21.86 15.85
C GLU A 41 24.86 22.27 14.44
N SER A 42 24.06 21.97 13.42
CA SER A 42 24.32 22.43 12.04
C SER A 42 24.40 23.95 11.95
N GLN A 43 23.49 24.65 12.62
CA GLN A 43 23.49 26.11 12.69
C GLN A 43 24.72 26.67 13.43
N GLU A 44 25.21 26.01 14.49
CA GLU A 44 26.44 26.40 15.18
C GLU A 44 27.68 26.22 14.29
N ARG A 45 27.68 25.19 13.45
CA ARG A 45 28.74 24.92 12.48
C ARG A 45 28.66 25.78 11.21
N GLY A 46 27.56 26.51 11.02
CA GLY A 46 27.30 27.28 9.80
C GLY A 46 26.97 26.40 8.59
N GLU A 47 26.58 25.15 8.82
CA GLU A 47 26.20 24.19 7.78
C GLU A 47 24.69 24.26 7.49
N ASP A 48 24.31 23.98 6.26
CA ASP A 48 22.89 23.85 5.91
C ASP A 48 22.30 22.58 6.54
N PHE A 49 21.18 22.73 7.25
CA PHE A 49 20.57 21.61 7.96
C PHE A 49 20.12 20.48 7.03
N MET A 50 19.64 20.79 5.82
CA MET A 50 19.23 19.78 4.86
C MET A 50 20.43 19.04 4.25
N GLU A 51 21.57 19.72 4.09
CA GLU A 51 22.83 19.11 3.69
C GLU A 51 23.36 18.14 4.77
N VAL A 52 23.30 18.52 6.04
CA VAL A 52 23.69 17.67 7.17
C VAL A 52 22.81 16.41 7.27
N ILE A 53 21.51 16.54 7.04
CA ILE A 53 20.60 15.40 6.98
C ILE A 53 20.87 14.52 5.74
N GLY A 54 21.33 15.11 4.63
CA GLY A 54 21.68 14.41 3.40
C GLY A 54 20.51 13.76 2.66
N LYS A 55 19.26 13.97 3.11
CA LYS A 55 18.04 13.39 2.52
C LYS A 55 16.81 14.28 2.78
N PRO A 56 15.70 14.07 2.06
CA PRO A 56 14.46 14.79 2.31
C PRO A 56 13.98 14.61 3.76
N ILE A 57 13.49 15.71 4.38
CA ILE A 57 13.06 15.73 5.79
C ILE A 57 12.04 14.65 6.15
N ARG A 58 11.22 14.20 5.19
CA ARG A 58 10.26 13.11 5.41
C ARG A 58 10.94 11.76 5.59
N GLU A 59 11.89 11.43 4.71
CA GLU A 59 12.65 10.18 4.79
C GLU A 59 13.47 10.15 6.08
N PHE A 60 14.06 11.29 6.44
CA PHE A 60 14.76 11.43 7.72
C PHE A 60 13.85 11.20 8.94
N CYS A 61 12.65 11.77 8.95
CA CYS A 61 11.69 11.48 10.02
C CYS A 61 11.25 10.01 10.04
N GLU A 62 11.16 9.34 8.89
CA GLU A 62 10.83 7.92 8.83
C GLU A 62 11.93 7.06 9.44
N ASP A 63 13.20 7.38 9.18
CA ASP A 63 14.35 6.71 9.79
C ASP A 63 14.38 6.89 11.32
N LEU A 64 14.09 8.11 11.81
CA LEU A 64 14.04 8.40 13.25
C LEU A 64 12.85 7.72 13.95
N VAL A 65 11.68 7.70 13.32
CA VAL A 65 10.52 6.98 13.84
C VAL A 65 10.81 5.47 13.87
N TYR A 66 11.53 4.96 12.87
CA TYR A 66 11.96 3.56 12.84
C TYR A 66 12.97 3.25 13.96
N SER A 67 13.96 4.13 14.21
CA SER A 67 14.97 3.92 15.24
C SER A 67 14.43 4.00 16.67
N ILE A 68 13.45 4.88 16.92
CA ILE A 68 12.89 5.12 18.27
C ILE A 68 11.68 4.23 18.56
N GLY A 69 10.75 4.11 17.60
CA GLY A 69 9.49 3.39 17.81
C GLY A 69 9.41 2.02 17.14
N GLY A 70 10.44 1.61 16.37
CA GLY A 70 10.38 0.39 15.56
C GLY A 70 9.29 0.40 14.48
N MET A 71 8.65 1.55 14.23
CA MET A 71 7.49 1.67 13.35
C MET A 71 7.90 2.14 11.96
N GLN A 72 7.66 1.29 10.96
CA GLN A 72 7.93 1.58 9.56
C GLN A 72 6.84 2.47 8.92
N ALA A 73 7.26 3.36 8.01
CA ALA A 73 6.54 4.50 7.46
C ALA A 73 5.03 4.32 7.17
N LEU A 74 4.24 5.28 7.65
CA LEU A 74 2.77 5.36 7.58
C LEU A 74 2.16 5.32 6.17
N GLY A 75 2.96 5.51 5.13
CA GLY A 75 2.52 5.60 3.74
C GLY A 75 1.90 4.30 3.20
N GLY A 76 2.46 3.14 3.58
CA GLY A 76 1.96 1.84 3.13
C GLY A 76 0.60 1.47 3.73
N ARG A 77 0.39 1.83 5.01
CA ARG A 77 -0.81 1.50 5.79
C ARG A 77 -2.08 2.07 5.18
N LYS A 78 -2.07 3.35 4.78
CA LYS A 78 -3.25 3.99 4.15
C LYS A 78 -3.58 3.36 2.81
N LEU A 79 -2.57 3.06 1.99
CA LEU A 79 -2.73 2.41 0.70
C LEU A 79 -3.35 1.02 0.89
N LEU A 80 -2.80 0.20 1.78
CA LEU A 80 -3.32 -1.13 2.11
C LEU A 80 -4.75 -1.11 2.62
N ARG A 81 -5.12 -0.10 3.42
CA ARG A 81 -6.49 0.02 3.93
C ARG A 81 -7.48 0.36 2.82
N ILE A 82 -7.14 1.31 1.94
CA ILE A 82 -7.98 1.69 0.80
C ILE A 82 -8.14 0.51 -0.16
N SER A 83 -7.03 -0.12 -0.57
CA SER A 83 -7.08 -1.29 -1.44
C SER A 83 -7.77 -2.48 -0.76
N GLY A 84 -7.57 -2.66 0.54
CA GLY A 84 -8.18 -3.74 1.32
C GLY A 84 -9.70 -3.65 1.34
N ILE A 85 -10.25 -2.46 1.60
CA ILE A 85 -11.70 -2.20 1.55
C ILE A 85 -12.24 -2.46 0.14
N TYR A 86 -11.55 -1.99 -0.90
CA TYR A 86 -11.94 -2.23 -2.27
C TYR A 86 -12.03 -3.73 -2.59
N PHE A 87 -11.00 -4.52 -2.26
CA PHE A 87 -11.00 -5.96 -2.55
C PHE A 87 -12.03 -6.75 -1.75
N GLN A 88 -12.38 -6.30 -0.53
CA GLN A 88 -13.51 -6.87 0.21
C GLN A 88 -14.84 -6.60 -0.47
N LEU A 89 -15.08 -5.36 -0.92
CA LEU A 89 -16.30 -5.03 -1.67
C LEU A 89 -16.36 -5.77 -3.00
N TYR A 90 -15.24 -5.82 -3.72
CA TYR A 90 -15.10 -6.54 -4.98
C TYR A 90 -15.36 -8.04 -4.80
N GLY A 91 -14.83 -8.68 -3.76
CA GLY A 91 -15.07 -10.10 -3.48
C GLY A 91 -16.48 -10.42 -2.99
N LEU A 92 -17.23 -9.45 -2.47
CA LEU A 92 -18.64 -9.63 -2.06
C LEU A 92 -19.62 -9.61 -3.24
N LEU A 93 -19.33 -8.85 -4.31
CA LEU A 93 -20.21 -8.70 -5.46
C LEU A 93 -20.45 -10.01 -6.26
N PRO A 94 -19.45 -10.89 -6.45
CA PRO A 94 -19.67 -12.18 -7.10
C PRO A 94 -20.33 -13.21 -6.19
N ILE A 95 -20.22 -13.11 -4.87
CA ILE A 95 -20.96 -13.99 -3.94
C ILE A 95 -22.47 -13.70 -4.05
N SER A 96 -22.85 -12.43 -4.24
CA SER A 96 -24.25 -12.06 -4.50
C SER A 96 -24.68 -12.35 -5.94
N MET A 97 -23.80 -12.18 -6.95
CA MET A 97 -24.10 -12.58 -8.34
C MET A 97 -24.10 -14.10 -8.55
N GLY A 98 -23.35 -14.89 -7.79
CA GLY A 98 -23.39 -16.35 -7.83
C GLY A 98 -24.79 -16.89 -7.50
N LEU A 99 -25.53 -16.18 -6.65
CA LEU A 99 -26.93 -16.47 -6.34
C LEU A 99 -27.88 -16.16 -7.52
N VAL A 100 -27.53 -15.17 -8.36
CA VAL A 100 -28.29 -14.79 -9.58
C VAL A 100 -27.91 -15.69 -10.76
N ALA A 101 -26.65 -16.11 -10.86
CA ALA A 101 -26.09 -16.98 -11.89
C ALA A 101 -26.67 -18.40 -11.87
N VAL A 102 -27.04 -18.93 -10.68
CA VAL A 102 -27.78 -20.20 -10.54
C VAL A 102 -29.10 -20.18 -11.34
N PHE A 103 -29.66 -19.00 -11.59
CA PHE A 103 -30.89 -18.83 -12.38
C PHE A 103 -30.64 -18.35 -13.83
N GLY A 104 -29.39 -18.06 -14.22
CA GLY A 104 -29.05 -17.26 -15.41
C GLY A 104 -28.32 -17.97 -16.56
N GLY A 105 -28.02 -19.28 -16.45
CA GLY A 105 -27.47 -20.06 -17.58
C GLY A 105 -25.93 -20.13 -17.70
N LEU A 106 -25.19 -19.74 -16.67
CA LEU A 106 -23.74 -19.99 -16.58
C LEU A 106 -23.44 -21.47 -16.32
N SER A 107 -22.34 -21.98 -16.88
CA SER A 107 -21.90 -23.35 -16.60
C SER A 107 -21.40 -23.48 -15.16
N ALA A 108 -21.47 -24.70 -14.60
CA ALA A 108 -20.98 -24.97 -13.25
C ALA A 108 -19.49 -24.62 -13.09
N THR A 109 -18.69 -24.80 -14.15
CA THR A 109 -17.26 -24.48 -14.16
C THR A 109 -17.02 -22.97 -14.03
N GLU A 110 -17.76 -22.15 -14.77
CA GLU A 110 -17.66 -20.68 -14.68
C GLU A 110 -18.08 -20.18 -13.30
N ILE A 111 -19.16 -20.72 -12.75
CA ILE A 111 -19.62 -20.37 -11.39
C ILE A 111 -18.55 -20.67 -10.35
N ILE A 112 -17.94 -21.87 -10.41
CA ILE A 112 -16.87 -22.25 -9.48
C ILE A 112 -15.67 -21.31 -9.63
N TYR A 113 -15.27 -21.00 -10.87
CA TYR A 113 -14.16 -20.09 -11.16
C TYR A 113 -14.38 -18.70 -10.53
N TYR A 114 -15.54 -18.07 -10.79
CA TYR A 114 -15.86 -16.76 -10.23
C TYR A 114 -15.94 -16.77 -8.70
N ASN A 115 -16.47 -17.83 -8.09
CA ASN A 115 -16.55 -17.93 -6.63
C ASN A 115 -15.16 -18.06 -5.98
N ILE A 116 -14.27 -18.87 -6.56
CA ILE A 116 -12.89 -19.00 -6.06
C ILE A 116 -12.15 -17.66 -6.18
N PHE A 117 -12.27 -17.00 -7.33
CA PHE A 117 -11.65 -15.69 -7.56
C PHE A 117 -12.15 -14.62 -6.58
N ALA A 118 -13.47 -14.56 -6.38
CA ALA A 118 -14.10 -13.63 -5.45
C ALA A 118 -13.71 -13.89 -3.98
N ALA A 119 -13.67 -15.17 -3.57
CA ALA A 119 -13.21 -15.55 -2.24
C ALA A 119 -11.74 -15.17 -2.01
N TYR A 120 -10.89 -15.35 -3.02
CA TYR A 120 -9.50 -14.93 -2.96
C TYR A 120 -9.36 -13.40 -2.82
N ALA A 121 -10.07 -12.64 -3.66
CA ALA A 121 -10.09 -11.17 -3.59
C ALA A 121 -10.59 -10.68 -2.21
N PHE A 122 -11.67 -11.25 -1.71
CA PHE A 122 -12.18 -10.94 -0.38
C PHE A 122 -11.14 -11.23 0.72
N PHE A 123 -10.53 -12.42 0.68
CA PHE A 123 -9.53 -12.84 1.64
C PHE A 123 -8.31 -11.91 1.65
N MET A 124 -7.76 -11.57 0.48
CA MET A 124 -6.61 -10.66 0.40
C MET A 124 -6.97 -9.25 0.88
N GLY A 125 -8.20 -8.80 0.63
CA GLY A 125 -8.70 -7.51 1.10
C GLY A 125 -8.86 -7.47 2.63
N TYR A 126 -9.43 -8.51 3.21
CA TYR A 126 -9.53 -8.70 4.66
C TYR A 126 -8.16 -8.75 5.32
N TYR A 127 -7.24 -9.52 4.74
CA TYR A 127 -5.89 -9.70 5.25
C TYR A 127 -5.06 -8.41 5.18
N ALA A 128 -5.24 -7.58 4.14
CA ALA A 128 -4.60 -6.27 4.05
C ALA A 128 -5.14 -5.28 5.08
N GLU A 129 -6.46 -5.19 5.26
CA GLU A 129 -7.04 -4.25 6.23
C GLU A 129 -6.64 -4.59 7.67
N HIS A 130 -6.68 -5.87 8.05
CA HIS A 130 -6.38 -6.30 9.42
C HIS A 130 -4.87 -6.51 9.64
N GLY A 131 -4.10 -6.70 8.57
CA GLY A 131 -2.65 -6.90 8.59
C GLY A 131 -1.83 -5.63 8.39
N CYS A 132 -2.44 -4.50 8.03
CA CYS A 132 -1.70 -3.26 7.73
C CYS A 132 -0.95 -2.65 8.92
N ASN A 133 -1.28 -3.06 10.16
CA ASN A 133 -0.60 -2.59 11.37
C ASN A 133 0.56 -3.50 11.80
N THR A 134 0.77 -4.63 11.13
CA THR A 134 1.77 -5.65 11.52
C THR A 134 2.80 -5.85 10.40
N PRO A 135 4.00 -5.25 10.51
CA PRO A 135 5.03 -5.30 9.46
C PRO A 135 5.49 -6.72 9.10
N GLU A 136 5.47 -7.64 10.07
CA GLU A 136 5.79 -9.06 9.89
C GLU A 136 4.88 -9.76 8.86
N LYS A 137 3.63 -9.30 8.73
CA LYS A 137 2.69 -9.82 7.73
C LYS A 137 2.88 -9.19 6.36
N GLY A 138 3.69 -8.14 6.22
CA GLY A 138 3.87 -7.39 4.97
C GLY A 138 4.36 -8.26 3.80
N ASN A 139 5.25 -9.22 4.04
CA ASN A 139 5.70 -10.16 3.00
C ASN A 139 4.58 -11.08 2.50
N LYS A 140 3.70 -11.55 3.41
CA LYS A 140 2.53 -12.34 3.03
C LYS A 140 1.51 -11.51 2.26
N ILE A 141 1.23 -10.29 2.71
CA ILE A 141 0.36 -9.34 2.01
C ILE A 141 0.94 -9.10 0.60
N LEU A 142 2.23 -8.80 0.47
CA LEU A 142 2.88 -8.61 -0.83
C LEU A 142 2.71 -9.81 -1.75
N ALA A 143 2.92 -11.03 -1.23
CA ALA A 143 2.75 -12.26 -2.00
C ALA A 143 1.31 -12.43 -2.51
N LEU A 144 0.30 -12.13 -1.68
CA LEU A 144 -1.11 -12.19 -2.10
C LEU A 144 -1.40 -11.22 -3.25
N GLY A 145 -0.89 -9.99 -3.18
CA GLY A 145 -1.06 -9.01 -4.26
C GLY A 145 -0.38 -9.44 -5.56
N LEU A 146 0.82 -10.04 -5.48
CA LEU A 146 1.54 -10.53 -6.66
C LEU A 146 0.85 -11.74 -7.31
N ILE A 147 0.34 -12.68 -6.51
CA ILE A 147 -0.43 -13.82 -7.01
C ILE A 147 -1.69 -13.32 -7.74
N PHE A 148 -2.40 -12.35 -7.15
CA PHE A 148 -3.58 -11.75 -7.80
C PHE A 148 -3.22 -11.09 -9.14
N LEU A 149 -2.12 -10.33 -9.18
CA LEU A 149 -1.65 -9.67 -10.41
C LEU A 149 -1.33 -10.68 -11.53
N ILE A 150 -0.64 -11.77 -11.19
CA ILE A 150 -0.33 -12.84 -12.15
C ILE A 150 -1.61 -13.47 -12.67
N PHE A 151 -2.59 -13.69 -11.79
CA PHE A 151 -3.86 -14.30 -12.15
C PHE A 151 -4.68 -13.42 -13.12
N ILE A 152 -4.87 -12.13 -12.82
CA ILE A 152 -5.63 -11.24 -13.70
C ILE A 152 -4.93 -11.06 -15.06
N ALA A 153 -3.60 -10.94 -15.07
CA ALA A 153 -2.82 -10.85 -16.31
C ALA A 153 -2.89 -12.14 -17.13
N GLY A 154 -2.82 -13.30 -16.48
CA GLY A 154 -2.97 -14.59 -17.16
C GLY A 154 -4.35 -14.76 -17.78
N ASN A 155 -5.40 -14.35 -17.08
CA ASN A 155 -6.79 -14.38 -17.58
C ASN A 155 -6.97 -13.45 -18.80
N ASP A 156 -6.44 -12.23 -18.75
CA ASP A 156 -6.51 -11.31 -19.89
C ASP A 156 -5.75 -11.82 -21.11
N ILE A 157 -4.57 -12.41 -20.91
CA ILE A 157 -3.79 -13.04 -21.99
C ILE A 157 -4.56 -14.21 -22.60
N TYR A 158 -5.15 -15.07 -21.76
CA TYR A 158 -5.96 -16.20 -22.24
C TYR A 158 -7.14 -15.72 -23.08
N ASN A 159 -7.89 -14.73 -22.60
CA ASN A 159 -9.02 -14.15 -23.32
C ASN A 159 -8.58 -13.48 -24.64
N ALA A 160 -7.44 -12.79 -24.64
CA ALA A 160 -6.86 -12.21 -25.84
C ALA A 160 -6.44 -13.27 -26.88
N ILE A 161 -5.96 -14.44 -26.45
CA ILE A 161 -5.62 -15.56 -27.36
C ILE A 161 -6.90 -16.16 -27.95
N MET A 162 -7.93 -16.40 -27.14
CA MET A 162 -9.19 -16.99 -27.59
C MET A 162 -9.98 -16.07 -28.54
N SER A 163 -9.73 -14.76 -28.50
CA SER A 163 -10.34 -13.78 -29.40
C SER A 163 -9.57 -13.55 -30.71
N ILE A 164 -8.42 -14.19 -30.93
CA ILE A 164 -7.66 -14.06 -32.20
C ILE A 164 -8.49 -14.55 -33.39
N ASP A 165 -9.23 -15.64 -33.20
CA ASP A 165 -10.01 -16.29 -34.27
C ASP A 165 -11.51 -15.94 -34.23
N SER A 166 -11.94 -15.08 -33.30
CA SER A 166 -13.35 -14.73 -33.10
C SER A 166 -13.58 -13.21 -33.01
N PRO A 167 -14.69 -12.67 -33.54
CA PRO A 167 -14.98 -11.25 -33.40
C PRO A 167 -15.19 -10.89 -31.93
N ILE A 168 -14.45 -9.90 -31.43
CA ILE A 168 -14.56 -9.41 -30.06
C ILE A 168 -15.97 -8.86 -29.83
N GLU A 169 -16.72 -9.45 -28.91
CA GLU A 169 -18.03 -8.94 -28.54
C GLU A 169 -17.92 -7.68 -27.69
N THR A 170 -18.95 -6.82 -27.76
CA THR A 170 -18.96 -5.56 -27.00
C THR A 170 -18.84 -5.80 -25.49
N GLY A 171 -19.35 -6.93 -25.00
CA GLY A 171 -19.23 -7.34 -23.59
C GLY A 171 -17.78 -7.62 -23.17
N ASP A 172 -17.01 -8.29 -24.02
CA ASP A 172 -15.60 -8.63 -23.75
C ASP A 172 -14.73 -7.38 -23.64
N CYS A 173 -14.98 -6.38 -24.50
CA CYS A 173 -14.36 -5.06 -24.42
C CYS A 173 -14.64 -4.35 -23.09
N ILE A 174 -15.87 -4.43 -22.58
CA ILE A 174 -16.26 -3.77 -21.33
C ILE A 174 -15.57 -4.44 -20.13
N ILE A 175 -15.51 -5.78 -20.09
CA ILE A 175 -14.84 -6.54 -19.04
C ILE A 175 -13.34 -6.22 -19.03
N PHE A 176 -12.70 -6.21 -20.21
CA PHE A 176 -11.29 -5.87 -20.36
C PHE A 176 -10.98 -4.43 -19.88
N LEU A 177 -11.81 -3.45 -20.25
CA LEU A 177 -11.66 -2.06 -19.80
C LEU A 177 -11.84 -1.91 -18.29
N PHE A 178 -12.80 -2.64 -17.71
CA PHE A 178 -12.99 -2.67 -16.25
C PHE A 178 -11.74 -3.18 -15.53
N GLY A 179 -11.16 -4.28 -16.00
CA GLY A 179 -9.91 -4.83 -15.46
C GLY A 179 -8.78 -3.79 -15.51
N LEU A 180 -8.58 -3.16 -16.67
CA LEU A 180 -7.50 -2.20 -16.92
C LEU A 180 -7.60 -0.92 -16.07
N ILE A 181 -8.83 -0.43 -15.85
CA ILE A 181 -9.08 0.84 -15.15
C ILE A 181 -9.18 0.66 -13.63
N LEU A 182 -9.68 -0.48 -13.14
CA LEU A 182 -9.93 -0.68 -11.72
C LEU A 182 -9.03 -1.76 -11.11
N ASP A 183 -9.04 -2.98 -11.66
CA ASP A 183 -8.40 -4.12 -11.03
C ASP A 183 -6.87 -3.98 -11.01
N TYR A 184 -6.23 -3.59 -12.11
CA TYR A 184 -4.78 -3.36 -12.15
C TYR A 184 -4.34 -2.21 -11.24
N PRO A 185 -4.90 -0.99 -11.32
CA PRO A 185 -4.48 0.11 -10.45
C PRO A 185 -4.67 -0.21 -8.97
N MET A 186 -5.77 -0.85 -8.59
CA MET A 186 -6.02 -1.22 -7.20
C MET A 186 -5.07 -2.33 -6.70
N THR A 187 -4.73 -3.28 -7.57
CA THR A 187 -3.70 -4.30 -7.28
C THR A 187 -2.32 -3.67 -7.12
N LEU A 188 -1.97 -2.69 -7.95
CA LEU A 188 -0.71 -1.96 -7.82
C LEU A 188 -0.67 -1.14 -6.52
N ILE A 189 -1.76 -0.45 -6.16
CA ILE A 189 -1.88 0.27 -4.88
C ILE A 189 -1.69 -0.69 -3.70
N TYR A 190 -2.29 -1.89 -3.78
CA TYR A 190 -2.13 -2.94 -2.79
C TYR A 190 -0.67 -3.40 -2.66
N ILE A 191 0.00 -3.71 -3.78
CA ILE A 191 1.40 -4.16 -3.81
C ILE A 191 2.34 -3.07 -3.30
N ILE A 192 2.16 -1.82 -3.73
CA ILE A 192 2.95 -0.67 -3.28
C ILE A 192 2.74 -0.47 -1.77
N GLY A 193 1.48 -0.54 -1.32
CA GLY A 193 1.13 -0.49 0.09
C GLY A 193 1.84 -1.57 0.90
N ALA A 194 1.82 -2.82 0.42
CA ALA A 194 2.45 -3.96 1.04
C ALA A 194 3.97 -3.81 1.11
N ARG A 195 4.60 -3.40 0.01
CA ARG A 195 6.06 -3.20 -0.07
C ARG A 195 6.53 -2.11 0.88
N ARG A 196 5.77 -1.03 1.02
CA ARG A 196 6.06 0.05 1.97
C ARG A 196 5.81 -0.34 3.43
N ASN A 197 5.00 -1.37 3.66
CA ASN A 197 4.61 -1.83 5.00
C ASN A 197 5.36 -3.09 5.45
N ARG A 198 6.22 -3.69 4.61
CA ARG A 198 6.96 -4.92 4.94
C ARG A 198 8.16 -4.59 5.82
N ALA A 199 8.39 -5.40 6.85
CA ALA A 199 9.63 -5.39 7.60
C ALA A 199 10.81 -5.55 6.62
N HIS A 200 11.75 -4.61 6.64
CA HIS A 200 12.98 -4.76 5.87
C HIS A 200 13.85 -5.80 6.59
N SER A 201 14.28 -6.81 5.85
CA SER A 201 15.23 -7.79 6.38
C SER A 201 16.55 -7.06 6.67
N PRO A 202 17.23 -7.32 7.80
CA PRO A 202 18.51 -6.69 8.14
C PRO A 202 19.64 -6.93 7.12
N ASN A 203 19.39 -7.73 6.07
CA ASN A 203 20.34 -8.04 5.00
C ASN A 203 20.07 -7.29 3.68
N GLU A 204 19.21 -6.25 3.64
CA GLU A 204 18.94 -5.44 2.43
C GLU A 204 19.72 -4.09 2.40
N ILE A 205 20.83 -3.93 3.14
CA ILE A 205 21.76 -2.77 3.03
C ILE A 205 22.96 -3.12 2.14
#